data_AF-A0A7G8AAT0-F1
#
_entry.id   AF-A0A7G8AAT0-F1
#
_cell.length_a   1.000
_cell.length_b   1.000
_cell.length_c   1.000
_cell.angle_alpha   90.00
_cell.angle_beta   90.00
_cell.angle_gamma   90.00
#
_symmetry.space_group_name_H-M   'P 1'
#
loop_
_entity.id
_entity.type
_entity.pdbx_description
1 polymer ?
#
loop_
_entity_poly.entity_id
_entity_poly.type
_entity_poly.pdbx_seq_one_letter_code
_entity_poly.pdbx_strand_id
1 'polypeptide(L)'
;MDSQTPTWREFRPSSWTRRDMAGAAQPHDENDQPEADYWLAWPPYITGDKSDIGHPSKVMRRRFRSREAAMSYADRTWPIDPNSTWPTSPYRPQAREDS
;
A
#
# COMPACT_ATOMS: atom_id res chain seq x y z
N MET A 1 2.68 -25.06 -8.41
CA MET A 1 2.08 -23.83 -7.86
C MET A 1 2.95 -22.70 -8.33
N ASP A 2 2.53 -22.01 -9.38
CA ASP A 2 3.27 -20.85 -9.88
C ASP A 2 3.18 -19.76 -8.80
N SER A 3 4.29 -19.56 -8.09
CA SER A 3 4.47 -18.43 -7.20
C SER A 3 4.32 -17.17 -8.06
N GLN A 4 3.14 -16.57 -8.06
CA GLN A 4 2.92 -15.29 -8.74
C GLN A 4 3.80 -14.26 -8.04
N THR A 5 4.99 -14.03 -8.58
CA THR A 5 5.84 -12.92 -8.16
C THR A 5 4.97 -11.67 -8.22
N PRO A 6 4.83 -10.93 -7.11
CA PRO A 6 3.94 -9.79 -7.07
C PRO A 6 4.32 -8.80 -8.17
N THR A 7 3.42 -8.59 -9.13
CA THR A 7 3.69 -7.67 -10.24
C THR A 7 3.45 -6.25 -9.75
N TRP A 8 4.56 -5.52 -9.59
CA TRP A 8 4.57 -4.11 -9.25
C TRP A 8 4.43 -3.25 -10.51
N ARG A 9 3.68 -2.16 -10.41
CA ARG A 9 3.49 -1.17 -11.47
C ARG A 9 3.80 0.21 -10.92
N GLU A 10 4.48 1.02 -11.71
CA GLU A 10 4.62 2.44 -11.40
C GLU A 10 3.25 3.10 -11.57
N PHE A 11 2.78 3.77 -10.52
CA PHE A 11 1.50 4.49 -10.54
C PHE A 11 1.70 5.97 -10.87
N ARG A 12 2.75 6.57 -10.32
CA ARG A 12 3.23 7.93 -10.57
C ARG A 12 4.73 8.00 -10.23
N PRO A 13 5.47 9.08 -10.60
CA PRO A 13 6.84 9.25 -10.16
C PRO A 13 6.96 9.02 -8.65
N SER A 14 7.94 8.23 -8.22
CA SER A 14 8.17 7.91 -6.80
C SER A 14 7.06 7.11 -6.09
N SER A 15 6.17 6.42 -6.83
CA SER A 15 5.14 5.54 -6.27
C SER A 15 4.89 4.28 -7.11
N TRP A 16 4.92 3.14 -6.43
CA TRP A 16 4.76 1.81 -7.01
C TRP A 16 3.63 1.08 -6.28
N THR A 17 2.76 0.41 -7.01
CA THR A 17 1.64 -0.35 -6.45
C THR A 17 1.54 -1.74 -7.06
N ARG A 18 1.08 -2.68 -6.24
CA ARG A 18 0.68 -4.01 -6.66
C ARG A 18 -0.79 -4.04 -7.04
N ARG A 19 -1.22 -5.15 -7.64
CA ARG A 19 -2.63 -5.40 -7.98
C ARG A 19 -3.58 -5.33 -6.79
N ASP A 20 -3.13 -5.74 -5.61
CA ASP A 20 -3.91 -5.72 -4.37
C ASP A 20 -3.85 -4.37 -3.64
N MET A 21 -3.29 -3.33 -4.27
CA MET A 21 -3.12 -1.98 -3.74
C MET A 21 -2.04 -1.82 -2.65
N ALA A 22 -1.30 -2.86 -2.29
CA ALA A 22 -0.10 -2.66 -1.48
C ALA A 22 0.91 -1.82 -2.27
N GLY A 23 1.61 -0.92 -1.57
CA GLY A 23 2.37 0.15 -2.20
C GLY A 23 3.78 0.35 -1.65
N ALA A 24 4.63 0.97 -2.45
CA ALA A 24 5.89 1.56 -2.04
C ALA A 24 5.97 2.98 -2.60
N ALA A 25 6.06 3.98 -1.74
CA ALA A 25 6.04 5.38 -2.18
C ALA A 25 6.93 6.27 -1.31
N GLN A 26 7.48 7.32 -1.91
CA GLN A 26 8.04 8.42 -1.15
C GLN A 26 6.88 9.31 -0.64
N PRO A 27 7.00 9.95 0.54
CA PRO A 27 6.16 11.08 0.90
C PRO A 27 6.21 12.17 -0.16
N HIS A 28 5.04 12.69 -0.54
CA HIS A 28 4.91 13.75 -1.52
C HIS A 28 4.35 15.01 -0.87
N ASP A 29 4.76 16.16 -1.39
CA ASP A 29 4.21 17.46 -1.02
C ASP A 29 2.81 17.71 -1.63
N GLU A 30 2.28 18.91 -1.41
CA GLU A 30 1.00 19.35 -1.98
C GLU A 30 0.96 19.43 -3.52
N ASN A 31 2.13 19.44 -4.17
CA ASN A 31 2.28 19.48 -5.63
C ASN A 31 2.59 18.10 -6.23
N ASP A 32 2.40 17.04 -5.44
CA ASP A 32 2.71 15.65 -5.78
C ASP A 32 4.18 15.39 -6.14
N GLN A 33 5.10 16.22 -5.63
CA GLN A 33 6.54 16.02 -5.78
C GLN A 33 7.10 15.24 -4.58
N PRO A 34 8.04 14.30 -4.80
CA PRO A 34 8.68 13.59 -3.70
C PRO A 34 9.49 14.58 -2.83
N GLU A 35 9.08 14.75 -1.58
CA GLU A 35 9.72 15.69 -0.63
C GLU A 35 10.78 15.01 0.25
N ALA A 36 10.80 13.68 0.26
CA ALA A 36 11.60 12.87 1.16
C ALA A 36 12.54 11.93 0.40
N ASP A 37 13.75 11.75 0.92
CA ASP A 37 14.78 10.85 0.40
C ASP A 37 14.58 9.38 0.81
N TYR A 38 13.46 9.07 1.46
CA TYR A 38 13.12 7.75 1.95
C TYR A 38 11.82 7.22 1.37
N TRP A 39 11.70 5.90 1.35
CA TRP A 39 10.54 5.16 0.88
C TRP A 39 9.73 4.61 2.06
N LEU A 40 8.42 4.51 1.87
CA LEU A 40 7.47 3.91 2.79
C LEU A 40 6.80 2.72 2.12
N ALA A 41 6.48 1.69 2.90
CA ALA A 41 5.68 0.56 2.45
C ALA A 41 4.24 0.71 2.97
N TRP A 42 3.28 0.74 2.06
CA TRP A 42 1.86 0.91 2.36
C TRP A 42 1.10 -0.42 2.28
N PRO A 43 0.20 -0.70 3.24
CA PRO A 43 -0.64 -1.89 3.21
C PRO A 43 -1.67 -1.80 2.06
N PRO A 44 -2.23 -2.95 1.64
CA PRO A 44 -3.34 -2.99 0.68
C PRO A 44 -4.66 -2.42 1.24
N TYR A 45 -4.78 -2.28 2.57
CA TYR A 45 -5.95 -1.77 3.26
C TYR A 45 -5.58 -1.03 4.55
N ILE A 46 -6.46 -0.15 5.02
CA ILE A 46 -6.31 0.55 6.30
C ILE A 46 -7.37 0.01 7.26
N THR A 47 -6.96 -0.61 8.36
CA THR A 47 -7.88 -1.24 9.34
C THR A 47 -8.33 -0.29 10.46
N GLY A 48 -7.72 0.89 10.58
CA GLY A 48 -7.97 1.84 11.68
C GLY A 48 -7.45 1.37 13.06
N ASP A 49 -7.06 0.11 13.20
CA ASP A 49 -6.46 -0.44 14.41
C ASP A 49 -5.00 0.04 14.54
N LYS A 50 -4.68 0.70 15.66
CA LYS A 50 -3.32 1.19 15.96
C LYS A 50 -2.31 0.07 16.21
N SER A 51 -2.80 -1.14 16.50
CA SER A 51 -1.98 -2.33 16.67
C SER A 51 -1.49 -2.89 15.32
N ASP A 52 -2.22 -2.62 14.24
CA ASP A 52 -1.91 -3.06 12.89
C ASP A 52 -0.61 -2.44 12.37
N ILE A 53 0.23 -3.26 11.75
CA ILE A 53 1.49 -2.84 11.13
C ILE A 53 1.28 -1.91 9.93
N GLY A 54 0.12 -1.98 9.29
CA GLY A 54 -0.35 -1.09 8.23
C GLY A 54 -0.97 0.22 8.73
N HIS A 55 -1.13 0.40 10.04
CA HIS A 55 -1.64 1.67 10.56
C HIS A 55 -0.71 2.83 10.14
N PRO A 56 -1.24 4.00 9.70
CA PRO A 56 -0.43 5.10 9.18
C PRO A 56 0.72 5.51 10.12
N SER A 57 0.48 5.54 11.44
CA SER A 57 1.53 5.89 12.41
C SER A 57 2.70 4.90 12.45
N LYS A 58 2.49 3.64 12.09
CA LYS A 58 3.54 2.60 12.03
C LYS A 58 4.27 2.68 10.68
N VAL A 59 3.53 2.86 9.59
CA VAL A 59 4.07 3.06 8.24
C VAL A 59 5.04 4.25 8.23
N MET A 60 4.62 5.42 8.72
CA MET A 60 5.44 6.65 8.73
C MET A 60 6.74 6.53 9.54
N ARG A 61 6.82 5.58 10.48
CA ARG A 61 8.03 5.32 11.28
C ARG A 61 9.01 4.37 10.60
N ARG A 62 8.58 3.63 9.58
CA ARG A 62 9.39 2.60 8.91
C ARG A 62 9.83 3.08 7.54
N ARG A 63 11.02 3.69 7.54
CA ARG A 63 11.63 4.31 6.36
C ARG A 63 12.63 3.36 5.72
N PHE A 64 12.59 3.27 4.40
CA PHE A 64 13.51 2.47 3.60
C PHE A 64 14.37 3.38 2.73
N ARG A 65 15.64 3.00 2.53
CA ARG A 65 16.57 3.78 1.70
C ARG A 65 16.33 3.60 0.20
N SER A 66 15.62 2.54 -0.19
CA SER A 66 15.32 2.27 -1.59
C SER A 66 13.89 1.77 -1.77
N ARG A 67 13.38 1.99 -2.98
CA ARG A 67 12.11 1.46 -3.46
C ARG A 67 12.03 -0.05 -3.28
N GLU A 68 13.07 -0.78 -3.71
CA GLU A 68 13.12 -2.24 -3.69
C GLU A 68 13.03 -2.80 -2.27
N ALA A 69 13.62 -2.10 -1.30
CA ALA A 69 13.54 -2.49 0.10
C ALA A 69 12.13 -2.31 0.67
N ALA A 70 11.45 -1.22 0.30
CA ALA A 70 10.05 -0.99 0.68
C ALA A 70 9.11 -2.03 0.02
N MET A 71 9.30 -2.31 -1.27
CA MET A 71 8.55 -3.35 -2.00
C MET A 71 8.74 -4.73 -1.38
N SER A 72 10.00 -5.13 -1.14
CA SER A 72 10.33 -6.43 -0.52
C SER A 72 9.73 -6.54 0.89
N TYR A 73 9.68 -5.43 1.63
CA TYR A 73 9.01 -5.39 2.91
C TYR A 73 7.50 -5.59 2.79
N ALA A 74 6.86 -4.90 1.84
CA ALA A 74 5.44 -5.05 1.57
C ALA A 74 5.09 -6.49 1.17
N ASP A 75 5.89 -7.11 0.30
CA ASP A 75 5.70 -8.50 -0.13
C ASP A 75 5.74 -9.51 1.02
N ARG A 76 6.63 -9.29 1.99
CA ARG A 76 6.73 -10.13 3.19
C ARG A 76 5.63 -9.85 4.22
N THR A 77 5.25 -8.58 4.37
CA THR A 77 4.34 -8.14 5.46
C THR A 77 2.89 -8.36 5.09
N TRP A 78 2.54 -8.07 3.84
CA TRP A 78 1.22 -8.27 3.27
C TRP A 78 1.37 -9.18 2.05
N PRO A 79 1.53 -10.49 2.24
CA PRO A 79 1.62 -11.42 1.12
C PRO A 79 0.32 -11.39 0.31
N ILE A 80 0.43 -11.45 -1.02
CA ILE A 80 -0.75 -11.60 -1.89
C ILE A 80 -1.35 -12.97 -1.59
N ASP A 81 -2.57 -12.97 -1.05
CA ASP A 81 -3.34 -14.20 -0.97
C ASP A 81 -3.92 -14.50 -2.37
N PRO A 82 -3.52 -15.62 -3.02
CA PRO A 82 -4.02 -15.96 -4.36
C PRO A 82 -5.52 -16.29 -4.35
N ASN A 83 -6.10 -16.57 -3.19
CA ASN A 83 -7.53 -16.83 -2.99
C ASN A 83 -8.25 -15.64 -2.36
N SER A 84 -7.56 -14.54 -2.11
CA SER A 84 -8.18 -13.36 -1.52
C SER A 84 -9.22 -12.80 -2.47
N THR A 85 -10.47 -12.91 -2.05
CA THR A 85 -11.62 -12.19 -2.58
C THR A 85 -11.77 -10.81 -1.96
N TRP A 86 -10.73 -10.28 -1.28
CA TRP A 86 -10.77 -8.96 -0.65
C TRP A 86 -11.35 -7.98 -1.67
N PRO A 87 -12.53 -7.39 -1.38
CA PRO A 87 -13.08 -6.39 -2.27
C PRO A 87 -12.09 -5.24 -2.27
N THR A 88 -11.84 -4.68 -3.45
CA THR A 88 -11.35 -3.31 -3.57
C THR A 88 -12.19 -2.42 -2.65
N SER A 89 -11.68 -2.14 -1.44
CA SER A 89 -12.30 -1.34 -0.37
C SER A 89 -13.63 -1.86 0.22
N PRO A 90 -13.79 -1.94 1.56
CA PRO A 90 -15.10 -2.09 2.19
C PRO A 90 -15.96 -0.81 2.12
N TYR A 91 -15.42 0.33 1.65
CA TYR A 91 -16.20 1.54 1.42
C TYR A 91 -16.87 1.52 0.05
N ARG A 92 -17.96 0.77 -0.07
CA ARG A 92 -19.03 1.13 -0.99
C ARG A 92 -19.81 2.25 -0.30
N PRO A 93 -19.91 3.48 -0.84
CA PRO A 93 -20.90 4.43 -0.35
C PRO A 93 -22.25 3.73 -0.42
N GLN A 94 -22.90 3.48 0.71
CA GLN A 94 -24.30 3.10 0.68
C GLN A 94 -25.01 4.29 0.03
N ALA A 95 -25.48 4.09 -1.21
CA ALA A 95 -26.47 4.99 -1.77
C ALA A 95 -27.61 5.03 -0.76
N ARG A 96 -27.89 6.21 -0.20
CA ARG A 96 -29.15 6.45 0.49
C ARG A 96 -30.25 6.13 -0.51
N GLU A 97 -30.93 5.01 -0.31
CA GLU A 97 -32.28 4.85 -0.84
C GLU A 97 -33.18 5.68 0.08
N ASP A 98 -33.31 6.96 -0.26
CA ASP A 98 -34.38 7.79 0.29
C ASP A 98 -35.71 7.28 -0.31
N SER A 99 -36.61 6.89 0.61
CA SER A 99 -38.00 6.47 0.35
C SER A 99 -38.90 7.61 -0.11
#